data_AF-A0A087LXY5-F1
#
_entry.id   AF-A0A087LXY5-F1
#
_cell.length_a   1.000
_cell.length_b   1.000
_cell.length_c   1.000
_cell.angle_alpha   90.00
_cell.angle_beta   90.00
_cell.angle_gamma   90.00
#
_symmetry.space_group_name_H-M   'P 1'
#
loop_
_entity.id
_entity.type
_entity.pdbx_description
1 polymer ?
#
loop_
_entity_poly.entity_id
_entity_poly.type
_entity_poly.pdbx_seq_one_letter_code
_entity_poly.pdbx_strand_id
1 'polypeptide(L)'
;MSIQDRIKRYRSAGGAADLVRVEVLVPASGREEILSYAAAMRRSHRHRRDLIQQSIDEVVIRYGVRVLDNIDLSRLGNVEEKARVLAKALMARGDAKAFIAGRKLLEQCAA
;
A
#
# COMPACT_ATOMS: atom_id res chain seq x y z
N MET A 1 21.64 -15.29 -11.46
CA MET A 1 20.30 -14.92 -10.91
C MET A 1 19.29 -15.87 -11.50
N SER A 2 18.59 -16.66 -10.68
CA SER A 2 17.66 -17.67 -11.18
C SER A 2 16.43 -17.03 -11.84
N ILE A 3 15.69 -17.78 -12.66
CA ILE A 3 14.41 -17.33 -13.24
C ILE A 3 13.44 -16.96 -12.11
N GLN A 4 13.43 -17.73 -11.01
CA GLN A 4 12.59 -17.48 -9.85
C GLN A 4 12.93 -16.14 -9.17
N ASP A 5 14.22 -15.83 -9.01
CA ASP A 5 14.67 -14.54 -8.44
C ASP A 5 14.22 -13.36 -9.31
N ARG A 6 14.28 -13.52 -10.64
CA ARG A 6 13.82 -12.49 -11.59
C ARG A 6 12.32 -12.26 -11.47
N ILE A 7 11.52 -13.32 -11.40
CA ILE A 7 10.06 -13.23 -11.25
C ILE A 7 9.72 -12.58 -9.90
N LYS A 8 10.38 -12.99 -8.82
CA LYS A 8 10.19 -12.42 -7.49
C LYS A 8 10.50 -10.93 -7.48
N ARG A 9 11.64 -10.52 -8.05
CA ARG A 9 12.05 -9.11 -8.16
C ARG A 9 11.09 -8.30 -9.03
N TYR A 10 10.56 -8.89 -10.09
CA TYR A 10 9.53 -8.23 -10.90
C TYR A 10 8.26 -8.02 -10.09
N ARG A 11 7.73 -9.06 -9.41
CA ARG A 11 6.51 -8.93 -8.59
C ARG A 11 6.68 -7.95 -7.43
N SER A 12 7.86 -7.90 -6.81
CA SER A 12 8.09 -7.04 -5.64
C SER A 12 8.45 -5.60 -5.98
N ALA A 13 9.07 -5.35 -7.15
CA ALA A 13 9.62 -4.04 -7.50
C ALA A 13 9.33 -3.60 -8.94
N GLY A 14 9.34 -4.53 -9.91
CA GLY A 14 9.13 -4.23 -11.33
C GLY A 14 7.69 -3.86 -11.69
N GLY A 15 6.72 -4.65 -11.22
CA GLY A 15 5.28 -4.47 -11.43
C GLY A 15 4.57 -3.71 -10.30
N ALA A 16 5.32 -3.07 -9.40
CA ALA A 16 4.74 -2.16 -8.42
C ALA A 16 4.02 -0.99 -9.11
N ALA A 17 3.02 -0.40 -8.44
CA ALA A 17 2.11 0.60 -9.03
C ALA A 17 1.24 0.04 -10.16
N ASP A 18 0.81 -1.23 -10.05
CA ASP A 18 0.00 -1.95 -11.03
C ASP A 18 0.57 -1.92 -12.46
N LEU A 19 1.89 -1.75 -12.57
CA LEU A 19 2.58 -1.71 -13.84
C LEU A 19 2.68 -3.11 -14.44
N VAL A 20 2.27 -3.23 -15.71
CA VAL A 20 2.38 -4.47 -16.48
C VAL A 20 3.54 -4.35 -17.47
N ARG A 21 4.32 -5.42 -17.58
CA ARG A 21 5.37 -5.52 -18.59
C ARG A 21 4.72 -5.67 -19.96
N VAL A 22 5.05 -4.75 -20.84
CA VAL A 22 4.65 -4.76 -22.25
C VAL A 22 5.89 -4.64 -23.13
N GLU A 23 5.85 -5.26 -24.31
CA GLU A 23 6.92 -5.19 -25.31
C GLU A 23 6.39 -4.39 -26.50
N VAL A 24 6.93 -3.18 -26.69
CA VAL A 24 6.49 -2.23 -27.72
C VAL A 24 7.71 -1.55 -28.35
N LEU A 25 7.60 -1.21 -29.63
CA LEU A 25 8.61 -0.41 -30.32
C LEU A 25 8.47 1.05 -29.90
N VAL A 26 9.57 1.64 -29.43
CA VAL A 26 9.64 3.03 -28.98
C VAL A 26 10.79 3.72 -29.72
N PRO A 27 10.60 4.95 -30.23
CA PRO A 27 11.70 5.77 -30.73
C PRO A 27 12.80 5.91 -29.67
N ALA A 28 14.06 5.89 -30.08
CA ALA A 28 15.19 5.98 -29.14
C ALA A 28 15.12 7.22 -28.24
N SER A 29 14.62 8.34 -28.78
CA SER A 29 14.43 9.61 -28.06
C SER A 29 13.37 9.55 -26.95
N GLY A 30 12.36 8.69 -27.06
CA GLY A 30 11.26 8.59 -26.08
C GLY A 30 11.49 7.54 -24.99
N ARG A 31 12.54 6.73 -25.11
CA ARG A 31 12.79 5.62 -24.17
C ARG A 31 13.03 6.10 -22.75
N GLU A 32 13.83 7.16 -22.57
CA GLU A 32 14.19 7.67 -21.25
C GLU A 32 12.98 8.24 -20.52
N GLU A 33 12.13 8.97 -21.24
CA GLU A 33 10.90 9.54 -20.71
C GLU A 33 9.98 8.46 -20.13
N ILE A 34 9.71 7.38 -20.88
CA ILE A 34 8.87 6.25 -20.43
C ILE A 34 9.45 5.61 -19.16
N LEU A 35 10.77 5.37 -19.15
CA LEU A 35 11.44 4.78 -17.99
C LEU A 35 11.36 5.70 -16.76
N SER A 36 11.53 7.00 -16.96
CA SER A 36 11.43 8.01 -15.89
C SER A 36 10.02 8.09 -15.30
N TYR A 37 8.99 8.03 -16.16
CA TYR A 37 7.59 8.06 -15.76
C TYR A 37 7.23 6.80 -14.96
N ALA A 38 7.59 5.62 -15.46
CA ALA A 38 7.40 4.37 -14.73
C ALA A 38 8.15 4.35 -13.39
N ALA A 39 9.35 4.94 -13.32
CA ALA A 39 10.09 5.09 -12.07
C ALA A 39 9.41 6.05 -11.09
N ALA A 40 8.81 7.15 -11.57
CA ALA A 40 8.03 8.07 -10.75
C ALA A 40 6.78 7.39 -10.17
N MET A 41 6.02 6.64 -10.98
CA MET A 41 4.86 5.88 -10.52
C MET A 41 5.23 4.89 -9.40
N ARG A 42 6.31 4.11 -9.58
CA ARG A 42 6.79 3.18 -8.55
C ARG A 42 7.24 3.88 -7.27
N ARG A 43 7.86 5.06 -7.37
CA ARG A 43 8.26 5.86 -6.21
C ARG A 43 7.03 6.34 -5.44
N SER A 44 6.06 6.92 -6.13
CA SER A 44 4.79 7.38 -5.54
C SER A 44 4.07 6.23 -4.83
N HIS A 45 3.94 5.09 -5.49
CA HIS A 45 3.32 3.90 -4.91
C HIS A 45 4.03 3.40 -3.64
N ARG A 46 5.37 3.33 -3.64
CA ARG A 46 6.12 2.96 -2.43
C ARG A 46 5.91 3.96 -1.30
N HIS A 47 6.03 5.26 -1.61
CA HIS A 47 5.85 6.31 -0.63
C HIS A 47 4.46 6.26 0.02
N ARG A 48 3.42 6.10 -0.80
CA ARG A 48 2.04 5.92 -0.33
C ARG A 48 1.92 4.69 0.56
N ARG A 49 2.42 3.53 0.12
CA ARG A 49 2.36 2.29 0.90
C ARG A 49 3.03 2.46 2.27
N ASP A 50 4.18 3.11 2.30
CA ASP A 50 4.93 3.33 3.54
C ASP A 50 4.18 4.30 4.47
N LEU A 51 3.50 5.33 3.94
CA LEU A 51 2.62 6.21 4.71
C LEU A 51 1.41 5.46 5.31
N ILE A 52 0.76 4.59 4.53
CA ILE A 52 -0.35 3.77 5.05
C ILE A 52 0.15 2.84 6.15
N GLN A 53 1.33 2.23 5.97
CA GLN A 53 1.92 1.36 7.00
C GLN A 53 2.22 2.13 8.29
N GLN A 54 2.76 3.34 8.21
CA GLN A 54 2.98 4.20 9.38
C GLN A 54 1.66 4.52 10.11
N SER A 55 0.59 4.84 9.36
CA SER A 55 -0.73 5.08 9.95
C SER A 55 -1.29 3.83 10.64
N ILE A 56 -1.09 2.64 10.05
CA ILE A 56 -1.47 1.36 10.65
C ILE A 56 -0.74 1.16 11.97
N ASP A 57 0.57 1.33 11.97
CA ASP A 57 1.41 1.12 13.16
C ASP A 57 1.00 2.07 14.30
N GLU A 58 0.74 3.35 13.99
CA GLU A 58 0.24 4.33 14.96
C GLU A 58 -1.11 3.89 15.57
N VAL A 59 -2.03 3.41 14.73
CA VAL A 59 -3.36 2.96 15.17
C VAL A 59 -3.27 1.71 16.04
N VAL A 60 -2.44 0.74 15.65
CA VAL A 60 -2.25 -0.50 16.41
C VAL A 60 -1.67 -0.18 17.79
N ILE A 61 -0.68 0.70 17.86
CA ILE A 61 -0.08 1.15 19.13
C ILE A 61 -1.12 1.86 20.00
N ARG A 62 -1.92 2.77 19.42
CA ARG A 62 -2.84 3.61 20.18
C ARG A 62 -4.12 2.90 20.64
N TYR A 63 -4.70 2.06 19.77
CA TYR A 63 -6.03 1.48 19.98
C TYR A 63 -6.01 -0.03 20.23
N GLY A 64 -4.96 -0.73 19.79
CA GLY A 64 -4.63 -2.14 20.09
C GLY A 64 -5.79 -3.01 20.54
N VAL A 65 -5.65 -3.65 21.70
CA VAL A 65 -6.65 -4.57 22.27
C VAL A 65 -7.97 -3.90 22.68
N ARG A 66 -8.04 -2.56 22.76
CA ARG A 66 -9.29 -1.88 23.16
C ARG A 66 -10.33 -1.88 22.05
N VAL A 67 -9.89 -1.87 20.80
CA VAL A 67 -10.75 -1.73 19.62
C VAL A 67 -10.52 -2.85 18.60
N LEU A 68 -9.32 -3.42 18.57
CA LEU A 68 -8.82 -4.35 17.55
C LEU A 68 -8.56 -5.77 18.10
N ASP A 69 -9.14 -6.10 19.26
CA ASP A 69 -9.00 -7.38 19.99
C ASP A 69 -9.16 -8.65 19.14
N ASN A 70 -10.07 -8.62 18.17
CA ASN A 70 -10.40 -9.76 17.31
C ASN A 70 -9.97 -9.59 15.84
N ILE A 71 -8.93 -8.78 15.59
CA ILE A 71 -8.41 -8.54 14.24
C ILE A 71 -7.00 -9.08 14.09
N ASP A 72 -6.87 -10.13 13.28
CA ASP A 72 -5.58 -10.68 12.90
C ASP A 72 -5.07 -10.07 11.60
N LEU A 73 -4.16 -9.10 11.73
CA LEU A 73 -3.54 -8.42 10.59
C LEU A 73 -2.60 -9.31 9.78
N SER A 74 -2.17 -10.46 10.30
CA SER A 74 -1.28 -11.39 9.57
C SER A 74 -2.01 -12.12 8.44
N ARG A 75 -3.34 -12.24 8.56
CA ARG A 75 -4.20 -12.91 7.56
C ARG A 75 -4.60 -12.02 6.39
N LEU A 76 -4.27 -10.73 6.44
CA LEU A 76 -4.61 -9.75 5.42
C LEU A 76 -3.43 -9.56 4.46
N GLY A 77 -3.73 -9.56 3.15
CA GLY A 77 -2.74 -9.75 2.09
C GLY A 77 -1.92 -8.51 1.76
N ASN A 78 -2.51 -7.32 1.86
CA ASN A 78 -1.84 -6.06 1.54
C ASN A 78 -2.12 -4.96 2.58
N VAL A 79 -1.35 -3.87 2.49
CA VAL A 79 -1.39 -2.77 3.47
C VAL A 79 -2.72 -2.03 3.39
N GLU A 80 -3.29 -1.90 2.19
CA GLU A 80 -4.58 -1.26 1.93
C GLU A 80 -5.76 -2.04 2.55
N GLU A 81 -5.73 -3.37 2.48
CA GLU A 81 -6.72 -4.24 3.12
C GLU A 81 -6.64 -4.15 4.64
N LYS A 82 -5.42 -4.23 5.20
CA LYS A 82 -5.19 -4.00 6.64
C LYS A 82 -5.76 -2.67 7.08
N ALA A 83 -5.43 -1.62 6.35
CA ALA A 83 -5.90 -0.29 6.62
C ALA A 83 -7.43 -0.19 6.58
N ARG A 84 -8.09 -0.73 5.55
CA ARG A 84 -9.57 -0.75 5.46
C ARG A 84 -10.23 -1.49 6.61
N VAL A 85 -9.70 -2.65 7.02
CA VAL A 85 -10.24 -3.42 8.15
C VAL A 85 -10.10 -2.65 9.45
N LEU A 86 -8.90 -2.10 9.73
CA LEU A 86 -8.65 -1.29 10.92
C LEU A 86 -9.53 -0.05 10.96
N ALA A 87 -9.66 0.67 9.85
CA ALA A 87 -10.49 1.86 9.77
C ALA A 87 -11.95 1.58 10.09
N LYS A 88 -12.51 0.50 9.52
CA LYS A 88 -13.89 0.07 9.82
C LYS A 88 -14.06 -0.27 11.31
N ALA A 89 -13.10 -0.97 11.90
CA ALA A 89 -13.14 -1.32 13.33
C ALA A 89 -13.08 -0.08 14.23
N LEU A 90 -12.16 0.85 13.94
CA LEU A 90 -12.04 2.13 14.63
C LEU A 90 -13.33 2.95 14.57
N MET A 91 -13.96 3.02 13.39
CA MET A 91 -15.20 3.76 13.21
C MET A 91 -16.41 3.10 13.87
N ALA A 92 -16.44 1.77 13.98
CA ALA A 92 -17.57 1.03 14.52
C ALA A 92 -17.53 0.87 16.05
N ARG A 93 -16.34 0.75 16.64
CA ARG A 93 -16.17 0.37 18.05
C ARG A 93 -15.39 1.38 18.88
N GLY A 94 -14.72 2.34 18.24
CA GLY A 94 -13.85 3.30 18.90
C GLY A 94 -14.57 4.55 19.40
N ASP A 95 -13.83 5.42 20.09
CA ASP A 95 -14.29 6.75 20.48
C ASP A 95 -14.24 7.74 19.30
N ALA A 96 -14.63 9.01 19.53
CA ALA A 96 -14.60 10.04 18.49
C ALA A 96 -13.21 10.22 17.85
N LYS A 97 -12.13 10.06 18.61
CA LYS A 97 -10.75 10.17 18.09
C LYS A 97 -10.40 8.96 17.22
N ALA A 98 -10.84 7.77 17.62
CA ALA A 98 -10.71 6.56 16.81
C ALA A 98 -11.48 6.70 15.50
N PHE A 99 -12.71 7.23 15.53
CA PHE A 99 -13.50 7.47 14.34
C PHE A 99 -12.79 8.38 13.33
N ILE A 100 -12.24 9.51 13.80
CA ILE A 100 -11.46 10.44 12.97
C ILE A 100 -10.21 9.75 12.40
N ALA A 101 -9.50 8.98 13.23
CA ALA A 101 -8.34 8.22 12.79
C ALA A 101 -8.72 7.19 11.70
N GLY A 102 -9.81 6.45 11.88
CA GLY A 102 -10.32 5.48 10.92
C GLY A 102 -10.74 6.15 9.60
N ARG A 103 -11.42 7.29 9.66
CA ARG A 103 -11.76 8.12 8.49
C ARG A 103 -10.52 8.51 7.68
N LYS A 104 -9.50 9.06 8.34
CA LYS A 104 -8.23 9.44 7.71
C LYS A 104 -7.56 8.24 7.04
N LEU A 105 -7.59 7.09 7.70
CA LEU A 105 -6.97 5.86 7.23
C LEU A 105 -7.69 5.28 5.98
N LEU A 106 -9.03 5.44 5.90
CA LEU A 106 -9.81 5.13 4.70
C LEU A 106 -9.50 6.08 3.54
N GLU A 107 -9.39 7.38 3.80
CA GLU A 107 -9.08 8.37 2.78
C GLU A 107 -7.70 8.09 2.14
N GLN A 108 -6.72 7.68 2.96
CA GLN A 108 -5.40 7.26 2.47
C GLN A 108 -5.44 5.99 1.60
N CYS A 109 -6.51 5.19 1.67
CA CYS A 109 -6.70 3.98 0.85
C CYS A 109 -7.52 4.23 -0.43
N ALA A 110 -8.24 5.35 -0.52
CA ALA A 110 -9.20 5.62 -1.60
C ALA A 110 -8.60 6.37 -2.81
N ALA A 111 -7.45 7.02 -2.64
CA ALA A 111 -6.68 7.60 -3.75
C ALA A 111 -5.90 6.54 -4.54
#